data_AF-A0A1Q3H379-F1
#
_entry.id   AF-A0A1Q3H379-F1
#
_cell.length_a   1.000
_cell.length_b   1.000
_cell.length_c   1.000
_cell.angle_alpha   90.00
_cell.angle_beta   90.00
_cell.angle_gamma   90.00
#
_symmetry.space_group_name_H-M   'P 1'
#
loop_
_entity.id
_entity.type
_entity.pdbx_description
1 polymer ?
#
loop_
_entity_poly.entity_id
_entity_poly.type
_entity_poly.pdbx_seq_one_letter_code
_entity_poly.pdbx_strand_id
1 'polypeptide(L)'
;MIAIVAFVGQACKKKEEAAPALKVLQLGEKRLDNDKLVDLTDGTGYTVVDALANAGKVDINYSKSITINDGTKDTTVTSAIISADAIRIDGGSPFSNTTTFAPLSRGTLPTAVTDHAELKTLYDQAAADFGSEAPLLFGIPANVVIMFKIRGNTDTPKYGGIQFNSFNADSTSANVTITVQE
;
A
#
# COMPACT_ATOMS: atom_id res chain seq x y z
N MET A 1 60.17 -40.76 11.66
CA MET A 1 59.65 -39.55 10.97
C MET A 1 58.13 -39.61 11.12
N ILE A 2 57.54 -38.74 11.94
CA ILE A 2 56.10 -38.77 12.25
C ILE A 2 55.42 -37.76 11.33
N ALA A 3 54.47 -38.20 10.52
CA ALA A 3 53.63 -37.35 9.68
C ALA A 3 52.40 -36.90 10.48
N ILE A 4 52.29 -35.60 10.74
CA ILE A 4 51.09 -34.99 11.34
C ILE A 4 50.19 -34.58 10.18
N VAL A 5 49.04 -35.24 10.03
CA VAL A 5 47.98 -34.83 9.10
C VAL A 5 47.09 -33.84 9.82
N ALA A 6 47.18 -32.56 9.45
CA ALA A 6 46.27 -31.53 9.91
C ALA A 6 45.01 -31.53 9.04
N PHE A 7 43.89 -31.99 9.60
CA PHE A 7 42.56 -31.77 9.01
C PHE A 7 42.15 -30.33 9.26
N VAL A 8 42.35 -29.46 8.26
CA VAL A 8 41.71 -28.14 8.23
C VAL A 8 40.27 -28.37 7.80
N GLY A 9 39.36 -28.47 8.77
CA GLY A 9 37.93 -28.42 8.51
C GLY A 9 37.58 -27.06 7.92
N GLN A 10 37.44 -26.99 6.59
CA GLN A 10 36.73 -25.88 5.96
C GLN A 10 35.27 -25.99 6.36
N ALA A 11 34.89 -25.23 7.38
CA ALA A 11 33.50 -24.88 7.60
C ALA A 11 33.02 -24.18 6.32
N CYS A 12 32.18 -24.87 5.55
CA CYS A 12 31.41 -24.26 4.47
C CYS A 12 30.63 -23.11 5.08
N LYS A 13 31.12 -21.88 4.89
CA LYS A 13 30.32 -20.68 5.08
C LYS A 13 29.16 -20.81 4.08
N LYS A 14 28.00 -21.19 4.59
CA LYS A 14 26.74 -21.12 3.87
C LYS A 14 26.68 -19.70 3.31
N LYS A 15 26.74 -19.58 2.00
CA LYS A 15 26.63 -18.29 1.29
C LYS A 15 25.28 -17.76 1.72
N GLU A 16 25.29 -16.75 2.58
CA GLU A 16 24.09 -16.00 2.94
C GLU A 16 23.55 -15.47 1.61
N GLU A 17 22.44 -16.07 1.17
CA GLU A 17 21.74 -15.63 -0.01
C GLU A 17 21.35 -14.18 0.26
N ALA A 18 22.01 -13.25 -0.42
CA ALA A 18 21.72 -11.83 -0.27
C ALA A 18 20.21 -11.68 -0.43
N ALA A 19 19.56 -11.11 0.59
CA ALA A 19 18.14 -10.81 0.50
C ALA A 19 17.88 -10.12 -0.85
N PRO A 20 16.80 -10.49 -1.57
CA PRO A 20 16.50 -9.89 -2.85
C PRO A 20 16.56 -8.38 -2.72
N ALA A 21 17.32 -7.73 -3.61
CA ALA A 21 17.45 -6.28 -3.58
C ALA A 21 16.06 -5.67 -3.71
N LEU A 22 15.69 -4.79 -2.77
CA LEU A 22 14.44 -4.03 -2.81
C LEU A 22 14.39 -3.24 -4.12
N LYS A 23 13.22 -3.23 -4.77
CA LYS A 23 13.02 -2.58 -6.07
C LYS A 23 11.80 -1.68 -6.06
N VAL A 24 11.74 -0.79 -7.05
CA VAL A 24 10.52 -0.07 -7.39
C VAL A 24 9.76 -0.88 -8.44
N LEU A 25 8.50 -1.18 -8.16
CA LEU A 25 7.58 -1.81 -9.08
C LEU A 25 6.55 -0.78 -9.57
N GLN A 26 6.50 -0.59 -10.88
CA GLN A 26 5.44 0.19 -11.52
C GLN A 26 4.37 -0.78 -12.03
N LEU A 27 3.20 -0.76 -11.40
CA LEU A 27 2.09 -1.64 -11.75
C LEU A 27 1.34 -1.16 -13.01
N GLY A 28 1.69 0.03 -13.52
CA GLY A 28 1.03 0.66 -14.66
C GLY A 28 -0.37 1.17 -14.30
N GLU A 29 -1.20 1.36 -15.33
CA GLU A 29 -2.59 1.73 -15.15
C GLU A 29 -3.41 0.56 -14.58
N LYS A 30 -4.09 0.84 -13.47
CA LYS A 30 -5.01 -0.06 -12.78
C LYS A 30 -6.37 0.61 -12.66
N ARG A 31 -7.38 -0.22 -12.41
CA ARG A 31 -8.74 0.24 -12.15
C ARG A 31 -9.14 -0.14 -10.73
N LEU A 32 -9.46 0.86 -9.91
CA LEU A 32 -10.08 0.68 -8.60
C LEU A 32 -11.59 0.76 -8.79
N ASP A 33 -12.28 -0.37 -8.62
CA ASP A 33 -13.74 -0.43 -8.67
C ASP A 33 -14.34 -0.17 -7.29
N ASN A 34 -15.56 0.36 -7.28
CA ASN A 34 -16.32 0.58 -6.06
C ASN A 34 -16.42 -0.69 -5.20
N ASP A 35 -16.17 -0.50 -3.90
CA ASP A 35 -16.19 -1.51 -2.85
C ASP A 35 -15.25 -2.70 -3.10
N LYS A 36 -14.19 -2.48 -3.90
CA LYS A 36 -13.17 -3.49 -4.17
C LYS A 36 -12.06 -3.43 -3.14
N LEU A 37 -11.66 -4.62 -2.67
CA LEU A 37 -10.52 -4.82 -1.78
C LEU A 37 -9.28 -5.04 -2.64
N VAL A 38 -8.14 -4.45 -2.30
CA VAL A 38 -6.97 -4.41 -3.19
C VAL A 38 -5.68 -4.72 -2.44
N ASP A 39 -4.83 -5.56 -3.04
CA ASP A 39 -3.41 -5.70 -2.69
C ASP A 39 -2.62 -4.67 -3.50
N LEU A 40 -1.93 -3.76 -2.81
CA LEU A 40 -1.19 -2.68 -3.47
C LEU A 40 0.19 -3.12 -3.97
N THR A 41 0.62 -4.35 -3.66
CA THR A 41 1.90 -4.89 -4.15
C THR A 41 1.83 -5.42 -5.57
N ASP A 42 0.65 -5.85 -6.04
CA ASP A 42 0.43 -6.33 -7.41
C ASP A 42 -0.76 -5.66 -8.13
N GLY A 43 -1.58 -4.93 -7.38
CA GLY A 43 -2.79 -4.26 -7.87
C GLY A 43 -3.94 -5.24 -8.09
N THR A 44 -3.89 -6.44 -7.51
CA THR A 44 -4.96 -7.43 -7.57
C THR A 44 -6.15 -6.92 -6.78
N GLY A 45 -7.32 -6.89 -7.42
CA GLY A 45 -8.58 -6.56 -6.78
C GLY A 45 -9.40 -7.80 -6.47
N TYR A 46 -9.93 -7.88 -5.26
CA TYR A 46 -10.65 -9.02 -4.70
C TYR A 46 -12.13 -8.68 -4.48
N THR A 47 -12.98 -9.69 -4.65
CA THR A 47 -14.31 -9.68 -4.03
C THR A 47 -14.19 -9.84 -2.52
N VAL A 48 -15.25 -9.59 -1.76
CA VAL A 48 -15.24 -9.81 -0.30
C VAL A 48 -14.87 -11.27 0.04
N VAL A 49 -15.43 -12.24 -0.68
CA VAL A 49 -15.17 -13.67 -0.42
C VAL A 49 -13.71 -14.02 -0.70
N ASP A 50 -13.16 -13.57 -1.84
CA ASP A 50 -11.76 -13.84 -2.19
C ASP A 50 -10.79 -13.12 -1.25
N ALA A 51 -11.16 -11.91 -0.81
CA ALA A 51 -10.39 -11.13 0.14
C ALA A 51 -10.29 -11.82 1.50
N LEU A 52 -11.37 -12.42 1.99
CA LEU A 52 -11.33 -13.21 3.23
C LEU A 52 -10.38 -14.41 3.13
N ALA A 53 -10.31 -15.06 1.97
CA ALA A 53 -9.35 -16.13 1.71
C ALA A 53 -7.89 -15.61 1.56
N ASN A 54 -7.71 -14.32 1.29
CA ASN A 54 -6.41 -13.66 1.08
C ASN A 54 -6.16 -12.54 2.09
N ALA A 55 -6.69 -12.64 3.31
CA ALA A 55 -6.80 -11.50 4.22
C ALA A 55 -5.46 -10.82 4.58
N GLY A 56 -4.35 -11.56 4.56
CA GLY A 56 -3.00 -11.01 4.79
C GLY A 56 -2.40 -10.24 3.60
N LYS A 57 -3.08 -10.20 2.45
CA LYS A 57 -2.65 -9.48 1.25
C LYS A 57 -3.41 -8.18 1.01
N VAL A 58 -4.61 -8.06 1.57
CA VAL A 58 -5.49 -6.93 1.32
C VAL A 58 -4.98 -5.71 2.08
N ASP A 59 -4.63 -4.66 1.36
CA ASP A 59 -4.08 -3.44 1.93
C ASP A 59 -5.13 -2.33 2.06
N ILE A 60 -6.04 -2.25 1.09
CA ILE A 60 -7.05 -1.17 1.04
C ILE A 60 -8.42 -1.64 0.54
N ASN A 61 -9.42 -0.80 0.78
CA ASN A 61 -10.66 -0.75 0.02
C ASN A 61 -10.77 0.61 -0.68
N TYR A 62 -11.21 0.60 -1.94
CA TYR A 62 -11.70 1.81 -2.60
C TYR A 62 -13.22 1.77 -2.64
N SER A 63 -13.85 2.84 -2.20
CA SER A 63 -15.30 2.99 -2.24
C SER A 63 -15.67 4.32 -2.87
N LYS A 64 -16.65 4.28 -3.77
CA LYS A 64 -17.25 5.47 -4.38
C LYS A 64 -17.85 6.37 -3.31
N SER A 65 -18.43 5.80 -2.26
CA SER A 65 -19.03 6.56 -1.18
C SER A 65 -19.12 5.76 0.09
N ILE A 66 -18.80 6.40 1.20
CA ILE A 66 -18.99 5.84 2.54
C ILE A 66 -19.81 6.79 3.38
N THR A 67 -20.61 6.22 4.27
CA THR A 67 -21.30 6.97 5.32
C THR A 67 -20.47 6.91 6.59
N ILE A 68 -20.07 8.09 7.07
CA ILE A 68 -19.38 8.27 8.34
C ILE A 68 -20.43 8.72 9.35
N ASN A 69 -20.59 7.96 10.42
CA ASN A 69 -21.40 8.35 11.57
C ASN A 69 -20.47 8.89 12.67
N ASP A 70 -20.67 10.14 13.08
CA ASP A 70 -19.89 10.78 14.14
C ASP A 70 -20.50 10.62 15.55
N GLY A 71 -21.50 9.74 15.69
CA GLY A 71 -22.32 9.56 16.90
C GLY A 71 -23.54 10.48 16.96
N THR A 72 -23.61 11.52 16.11
CA THR A 72 -24.72 12.48 16.09
C THR A 72 -25.38 12.61 14.72
N LYS A 73 -24.61 12.41 13.64
CA LYS A 73 -25.07 12.55 12.27
C LYS A 73 -24.34 11.59 11.33
N ASP A 74 -25.09 11.13 10.34
CA ASP A 74 -24.56 10.46 9.16
C ASP A 74 -24.12 11.47 8.11
N THR A 75 -22.87 11.37 7.67
CA THR A 75 -22.31 12.14 6.57
C THR A 75 -21.80 11.21 5.49
N THR A 76 -22.38 11.30 4.30
CA THR A 76 -21.88 10.58 3.12
C THR A 76 -20.76 11.38 2.46
N VAL A 77 -19.59 10.77 2.35
CA VAL A 77 -18.45 11.29 1.60
C VAL A 77 -18.22 10.43 0.36
N THR A 78 -17.57 11.00 -0.66
CA THR A 78 -17.33 10.32 -1.94
C THR A 78 -15.85 10.06 -2.18
N SER A 79 -15.54 9.11 -3.06
CA SER A 79 -14.18 8.71 -3.46
C SER A 79 -13.26 8.50 -2.25
N ALA A 80 -13.51 7.42 -1.53
CA ALA A 80 -12.78 7.04 -0.33
C ALA A 80 -11.79 5.91 -0.61
N ILE A 81 -10.59 6.03 -0.02
CA ILE A 81 -9.67 4.91 0.19
C ILE A 81 -9.55 4.67 1.69
N ILE A 82 -9.56 3.40 2.06
CA ILE A 82 -9.67 2.98 3.45
C ILE A 82 -8.65 1.88 3.67
N SER A 83 -7.91 1.97 4.76
CA SER A 83 -7.05 0.88 5.22
C SER A 83 -7.85 -0.39 5.46
N ALA A 84 -7.33 -1.55 5.05
CA ALA A 84 -8.05 -2.81 5.18
C ALA A 84 -8.38 -3.16 6.65
N ASP A 85 -7.45 -2.90 7.58
CA ASP A 85 -7.65 -3.13 9.02
C ASP A 85 -8.76 -2.27 9.65
N ALA A 86 -9.13 -1.15 9.02
CA ALA A 86 -10.24 -0.31 9.44
C ALA A 86 -11.62 -0.89 9.05
N ILE A 87 -11.65 -1.88 8.15
CA ILE A 87 -12.88 -2.52 7.69
C ILE A 87 -13.33 -3.55 8.70
N ARG A 88 -14.57 -3.41 9.19
CA ARG A 88 -15.15 -4.36 10.14
C ARG A 88 -16.25 -5.18 9.50
N ILE A 89 -16.17 -6.49 9.69
CA ILE A 89 -17.18 -7.49 9.32
C ILE A 89 -17.58 -8.19 10.63
N ASP A 90 -18.87 -8.19 10.95
CA ASP A 90 -19.43 -8.79 12.18
C ASP A 90 -18.73 -8.37 13.48
N GLY A 91 -18.29 -7.10 13.55
CA GLY A 91 -17.68 -6.50 14.75
C GLY A 91 -16.17 -6.68 14.89
N GLY A 92 -15.51 -7.44 14.01
CA GLY A 92 -14.05 -7.58 13.95
C GLY A 92 -13.49 -7.17 12.58
N SER A 93 -12.18 -6.91 12.49
CA SER A 93 -11.53 -6.80 11.17
C SER A 93 -10.89 -8.13 10.81
N PRO A 94 -11.25 -8.73 9.66
CA PRO A 94 -10.57 -9.93 9.18
C PRO A 94 -9.22 -9.61 8.54
N PHE A 95 -8.95 -8.34 8.22
CA PHE A 95 -7.74 -7.90 7.53
C PHE A 95 -6.73 -7.33 8.53
N SER A 96 -5.49 -7.78 8.44
CA SER A 96 -4.44 -7.38 9.39
C SER A 96 -3.55 -6.26 8.88
N ASN A 97 -3.60 -5.91 7.60
CA ASN A 97 -2.66 -4.94 7.04
C ASN A 97 -3.11 -3.53 7.37
N THR A 98 -2.25 -2.83 8.11
CA THR A 98 -2.41 -1.39 8.36
C THR A 98 -1.79 -0.61 7.22
N THR A 99 -2.62 0.20 6.57
CA THR A 99 -2.24 1.12 5.51
C THR A 99 -2.50 2.55 5.95
N THR A 100 -1.56 3.45 5.70
CA THR A 100 -1.76 4.88 5.92
C THR A 100 -1.42 5.68 4.69
N PHE A 101 -2.08 6.83 4.56
CA PHE A 101 -2.08 7.67 3.38
C PHE A 101 -1.67 9.10 3.71
N ALA A 102 -1.03 9.75 2.74
CA ALA A 102 -0.75 11.18 2.77
C ALA A 102 -0.76 11.75 1.33
N PRO A 103 -1.53 12.82 1.05
CA PRO A 103 -1.51 13.46 -0.26
C PRO A 103 -0.15 14.11 -0.56
N LEU A 104 0.39 13.86 -1.76
CA LEU A 104 1.62 14.49 -2.21
C LEU A 104 1.31 15.87 -2.79
N SER A 105 1.77 16.94 -2.13
CA SER A 105 1.59 18.32 -2.58
C SER A 105 2.75 18.84 -3.45
N ARG A 106 3.91 18.20 -3.36
CA ARG A 106 5.16 18.56 -4.06
C ARG A 106 6.12 17.37 -4.12
N GLY A 107 7.06 17.42 -5.05
CA GLY A 107 8.12 16.41 -5.21
C GLY A 107 8.02 15.65 -6.54
N THR A 108 8.87 14.64 -6.68
CA THR A 108 8.88 13.76 -7.85
C THR A 108 7.60 12.94 -7.90
N LEU A 109 7.01 12.79 -9.09
CA LEU A 109 5.90 11.85 -9.28
C LEU A 109 6.39 10.42 -9.03
N PRO A 110 5.65 9.58 -8.29
CA PRO A 110 6.06 8.19 -8.03
C PRO A 110 6.41 7.41 -9.30
N THR A 111 5.75 7.70 -10.42
CA THR A 111 6.00 7.08 -11.74
C THR A 111 7.37 7.40 -12.34
N ALA A 112 8.09 8.40 -11.83
CA ALA A 112 9.46 8.72 -12.23
C ALA A 112 10.51 8.18 -11.25
N VAL A 113 10.10 7.58 -10.15
CA VAL A 113 11.01 7.06 -9.11
C VAL A 113 11.59 5.72 -9.55
N THR A 114 12.92 5.59 -9.45
CA THR A 114 13.66 4.34 -9.72
C THR A 114 14.37 3.77 -8.50
N ASP A 115 14.61 4.60 -7.48
CA ASP A 115 15.19 4.17 -6.21
C ASP A 115 14.07 3.87 -5.20
N HIS A 116 14.10 2.68 -4.61
CA HIS A 116 13.09 2.28 -3.63
C HIS A 116 13.13 3.19 -2.39
N ALA A 117 14.29 3.68 -1.98
CA ALA A 117 14.42 4.54 -0.81
C ALA A 117 13.70 5.88 -0.98
N GLU A 118 13.63 6.40 -2.21
CA GLU A 118 12.96 7.66 -2.53
C GLU A 118 11.44 7.59 -2.26
N LEU A 119 10.81 6.43 -2.44
CA LEU A 119 9.37 6.27 -2.13
C LEU A 119 9.07 6.51 -0.65
N LYS A 120 9.98 6.08 0.25
CA LYS A 120 9.85 6.37 1.67
C LYS A 120 10.03 7.86 1.94
N THR A 121 11.04 8.49 1.34
CA THR A 121 11.29 9.93 1.50
C THR A 121 10.09 10.76 1.04
N LEU A 122 9.49 10.43 -0.11
CA LEU A 122 8.29 11.09 -0.62
C LEU A 122 7.09 10.88 0.30
N TYR A 123 6.91 9.68 0.85
CA TYR A 123 5.87 9.41 1.83
C TYR A 123 6.06 10.24 3.11
N ASP A 124 7.27 10.24 3.69
CA ASP A 124 7.57 11.00 4.91
C ASP A 124 7.33 12.51 4.68
N GLN A 125 7.71 13.02 3.51
CA GLN A 125 7.47 14.39 3.09
C GLN A 125 5.97 14.70 2.97
N ALA A 126 5.20 13.82 2.32
CA ALA A 126 3.76 13.98 2.17
C ALA A 126 3.05 13.97 3.54
N ALA A 127 3.44 13.06 4.44
CA ALA A 127 2.86 12.97 5.79
C ALA A 127 3.18 14.22 6.62
N ALA A 128 4.41 14.75 6.52
CA ALA A 128 4.80 15.99 7.17
C ALA A 128 4.02 17.20 6.63
N ASP A 129 3.87 17.30 5.31
CA ASP A 129 3.14 18.40 4.67
C ASP A 129 1.63 18.34 4.93
N PHE A 130 1.05 17.14 5.03
CA PHE A 130 -0.35 16.94 5.40
C PHE A 130 -0.62 17.16 6.90
N GLY A 131 0.42 17.09 7.73
CA GLY A 131 0.37 17.27 9.18
C GLY A 131 0.17 15.97 9.97
N SER A 132 -0.13 14.86 9.30
CA SER A 132 -0.16 13.51 9.88
C SER A 132 -0.22 12.44 8.79
N GLU A 133 -0.27 11.18 9.19
CA GLU A 133 -0.74 10.08 8.36
C GLU A 133 -2.24 9.80 8.63
N ALA A 134 -2.98 9.34 7.63
CA ALA A 134 -4.41 9.01 7.77
C ALA A 134 -4.71 7.57 7.32
N PRO A 135 -5.49 6.77 8.07
CA PRO A 135 -5.92 5.43 7.64
C PRO A 135 -7.08 5.47 6.64
N LEU A 136 -7.62 6.67 6.38
CA LEU A 136 -8.76 6.90 5.50
C LEU A 136 -8.62 8.28 4.87
N LEU A 137 -8.81 8.35 3.55
CA LEU A 137 -8.94 9.61 2.82
C LEU A 137 -10.20 9.57 1.96
N PHE A 138 -10.88 10.70 1.83
CA PHE A 138 -12.07 10.86 1.00
C PHE A 138 -12.04 12.19 0.24
N GLY A 139 -12.94 12.34 -0.72
CA GLY A 139 -13.03 13.53 -1.57
C GLY A 139 -11.84 13.64 -2.52
N ILE A 140 -11.23 12.52 -2.90
CA ILE A 140 -10.02 12.49 -3.72
C ILE A 140 -10.36 12.98 -5.14
N PRO A 141 -9.77 14.08 -5.61
CA PRO A 141 -10.00 14.58 -6.95
C PRO A 141 -9.07 13.89 -7.97
N ALA A 142 -9.36 14.07 -9.27
CA ALA A 142 -8.48 13.61 -10.32
C ALA A 142 -7.15 14.39 -10.33
N ASN A 143 -6.11 13.77 -10.87
CA ASN A 143 -4.74 14.26 -10.95
C ASN A 143 -4.07 14.51 -9.59
N VAL A 144 -4.54 13.84 -8.54
CA VAL A 144 -3.87 13.81 -7.23
C VAL A 144 -3.05 12.55 -7.08
N VAL A 145 -1.89 12.70 -6.45
CA VAL A 145 -1.05 11.61 -5.99
C VAL A 145 -1.25 11.45 -4.49
N ILE A 146 -1.58 10.22 -4.07
CA ILE A 146 -1.63 9.83 -2.67
C ILE A 146 -0.46 8.89 -2.41
N MET A 147 0.45 9.31 -1.53
CA MET A 147 1.49 8.42 -1.00
C MET A 147 0.87 7.47 0.02
N PHE A 148 1.39 6.25 0.09
CA PHE A 148 0.96 5.26 1.06
C PHE A 148 2.12 4.52 1.71
N LYS A 149 1.84 4.02 2.92
CA LYS A 149 2.64 3.04 3.66
C LYS A 149 1.74 1.85 3.94
N ILE A 150 2.00 0.70 3.32
CA ILE A 150 1.28 -0.55 3.57
C ILE A 150 2.04 -1.44 4.56
N ARG A 151 1.30 -2.35 5.21
CA ARG A 151 1.85 -3.31 6.17
C ARG A 151 2.61 -2.60 7.30
N GLY A 152 2.10 -1.44 7.71
CA GLY A 152 2.68 -0.59 8.75
C GLY A 152 2.72 -1.23 10.14
N ASN A 153 2.03 -2.36 10.30
CA ASN A 153 2.04 -3.21 11.49
C ASN A 153 3.16 -4.26 11.48
N THR A 154 4.07 -4.23 10.50
CA THR A 154 5.22 -5.14 10.36
C THR A 154 6.54 -4.39 10.46
N ASP A 155 7.65 -5.11 10.67
CA ASP A 155 9.01 -4.52 10.71
C ASP A 155 9.52 -4.11 9.32
N THR A 156 8.82 -4.50 8.25
CA THR A 156 9.19 -4.25 6.86
C THR A 156 8.02 -3.62 6.08
N PRO A 157 7.60 -2.39 6.43
CA PRO A 157 6.57 -1.69 5.68
C PRO A 157 7.03 -1.40 4.26
N LYS A 158 6.07 -1.32 3.33
CA LYS A 158 6.35 -0.93 1.95
C LYS A 158 5.74 0.43 1.68
N TYR A 159 6.46 1.25 0.93
CA TYR A 159 6.05 2.59 0.55
C TYR A 159 5.71 2.65 -0.93
N GLY A 160 4.82 3.55 -1.31
CA GLY A 160 4.40 3.71 -2.69
C GLY A 160 3.49 4.91 -2.90
N GLY A 161 2.98 5.06 -4.12
CA GLY A 161 2.05 6.12 -4.47
C GLY A 161 0.99 5.65 -5.45
N ILE A 162 -0.23 6.18 -5.30
CA ILE A 162 -1.37 6.00 -6.20
C ILE A 162 -1.67 7.36 -6.82
N GLN A 163 -1.51 7.47 -8.14
CA GLN A 163 -1.98 8.63 -8.90
C GLN A 163 -3.40 8.37 -9.39
N PHE A 164 -4.35 9.21 -9.01
CA PHE A 164 -5.74 9.13 -9.50
C PHE A 164 -5.86 9.86 -10.83
N ASN A 165 -5.73 9.15 -11.95
CA ASN A 165 -5.68 9.77 -13.28
C ASN A 165 -7.06 10.30 -13.70
N SER A 166 -8.11 9.51 -13.45
CA SER A 166 -9.47 9.87 -13.83
C SER A 166 -10.50 9.06 -13.05
N PHE A 167 -11.74 9.57 -13.04
CA PHE A 167 -12.91 8.87 -12.57
C PHE A 167 -13.86 8.63 -13.73
N ASN A 168 -14.56 7.51 -13.74
CA ASN A 168 -15.66 7.32 -14.67
C ASN A 168 -16.83 8.28 -14.35
N ALA A 169 -17.76 8.43 -15.30
CA ALA A 169 -18.82 9.44 -15.23
C ALA A 169 -19.73 9.32 -13.99
N ASP A 170 -19.89 8.11 -13.46
CA ASP A 170 -20.69 7.83 -12.26
C ASP A 170 -19.83 7.64 -10.99
N SER A 171 -18.52 7.87 -11.08
CA SER A 171 -17.53 7.71 -10.01
C SER A 171 -17.48 6.32 -9.36
N THR A 172 -18.05 5.29 -10.00
CA THR A 172 -17.99 3.90 -9.51
C THR A 172 -16.63 3.25 -9.74
N SER A 173 -15.74 3.89 -10.51
CA SER A 173 -14.36 3.44 -10.64
C SER A 173 -13.40 4.61 -10.86
N ALA A 174 -12.17 4.41 -10.42
CA ALA A 174 -11.05 5.30 -10.69
C ALA A 174 -9.98 4.56 -11.52
N ASN A 175 -9.50 5.21 -12.58
CA ASN A 175 -8.28 4.77 -13.25
C ASN A 175 -7.10 5.39 -12.52
N VAL A 176 -6.17 4.54 -12.09
CA VAL A 176 -5.04 4.94 -11.25
C VAL A 176 -3.74 4.41 -11.81
N THR A 177 -2.63 5.06 -11.49
CA THR A 177 -1.29 4.49 -11.68
C THR A 177 -0.69 4.20 -10.31
N ILE A 178 -0.20 2.97 -10.10
CA ILE A 178 0.36 2.55 -8.81
C ILE A 178 1.85 2.29 -8.96
N THR A 179 2.63 2.86 -8.05
CA THR A 179 4.07 2.56 -7.86
C THR A 179 4.29 2.11 -6.43
N VAL A 180 5.04 1.03 -6.22
CA VAL A 180 5.22 0.41 -4.90
C VAL A 180 6.60 -0.22 -4.75
N GLN A 181 7.09 -0.34 -3.51
CA GLN A 181 8.29 -1.11 -3.20
C GLN A 181 8.04 -2.64 -3.26
N GLU A 182 8.96 -3.36 -3.89
CA GLU A 182 9.04 -4.83 -3.89
C GLU A 182 9.94 -5.34 -2.78
#